data_AF-A0A534C6S6-F1
#
_entry.id   AF-A0A534C6S6-F1
#
_cell.length_a   1.000
_cell.length_b   1.000
_cell.length_c   1.000
_cell.angle_alpha   90.00
_cell.angle_beta   90.00
_cell.angle_gamma   90.00
#
_symmetry.space_group_name_H-M   'P 1'
#
loop_
_entity.id
_entity.type
_entity.pdbx_description
1 polymer ?
#
loop_
_entity_poly.entity_id
_entity_poly.type
_entity_poly.pdbx_seq_one_letter_code
_entity_poly.pdbx_strand_id
1 'polypeptide(L)' 'MEALGIGTIYTCPMHPEVRQIGPGHCPKCGMVLEPLAPTQSEDGREIRRVRRRFWMALTLAIPVMVIAM' A
#
# COMPACT_ATOMS: atom_id res chain seq x y z
N MET A 1 -21.22 14.49 -0.01
CA MET A 1 -20.50 15.68 -0.53
C MET A 1 -20.17 16.49 0.71
N GLU A 2 -18.95 16.68 1.22
CA GLU A 2 -17.58 16.52 0.76
C GLU A 2 -16.82 15.61 1.75
N ALA A 3 -16.06 14.63 1.26
CA ALA A 3 -14.84 14.27 1.95
C ALA A 3 -13.80 15.25 1.42
N LEU A 4 -13.43 16.25 2.23
CA LEU A 4 -12.22 17.02 1.99
C LEU A 4 -11.05 16.03 2.05
N GLY A 5 -10.75 15.42 0.90
CA GLY A 5 -9.49 14.77 0.67
C GLY A 5 -8.44 15.85 0.76
N ILE A 6 -7.79 15.94 1.91
CA ILE A 6 -6.45 16.53 2.01
C ILE A 6 -5.69 16.02 0.79
N GLY A 7 -5.44 16.90 -0.19
CA GLY A 7 -5.13 16.43 -1.54
C GLY A 7 -3.96 15.47 -1.48
N THR A 8 -4.17 14.25 -1.99
CA THR A 8 -3.18 13.17 -1.92
C THR A 8 -1.86 13.74 -2.38
N ILE A 9 -0.86 13.73 -1.50
CA ILE A 9 0.45 14.27 -1.83
C ILE A 9 1.10 13.23 -2.71
N TYR A 10 1.48 13.59 -3.93
CA TYR A 10 2.19 12.74 -4.85
C TYR A 10 3.68 13.10 -4.81
N THR A 11 4.54 12.08 -4.85
CA THR A 11 6.00 12.25 -4.88
C THR A 11 6.60 11.54 -6.07
N CYS A 12 7.76 12.01 -6.53
CA CYS A 12 8.57 11.24 -7.46
C CYS A 12 9.52 10.30 -6.69
N PRO A 13 9.62 9.01 -7.05
CA PRO A 13 10.52 8.07 -6.36
C PRO A 13 12.00 8.45 -6.49
N MET A 14 12.39 9.14 -7.57
CA MET A 14 13.77 9.56 -7.81
C MET A 14 14.11 10.94 -7.21
N HIS A 15 13.10 11.77 -6.94
CA HIS A 15 13.28 13.14 -6.46
C HIS A 15 12.31 13.40 -5.29
N PRO A 16 12.66 13.00 -4.05
CA PRO A 16 11.78 13.09 -2.89
C PRO A 16 11.43 14.54 -2.48
N GLU A 17 12.16 15.52 -3.01
CA GLU A 17 11.89 16.95 -2.84
C GLU A 17 10.63 17.41 -3.60
N VAL A 18 10.23 16.68 -4.65
CA VAL A 18 9.08 17.03 -5.48
C VAL A 18 7.81 16.43 -4.88
N ARG A 19 7.11 17.24 -4.08
CA ARG A 19 5.81 16.92 -3.49
C ARG A 19 4.73 17.79 -4.11
N GLN A 20 3.74 17.19 -4.76
CA GLN A 20 2.66 17.90 -5.44
C GLN A 20 1.30 17.42 -4.93
N ILE A 21 0.35 18.33 -4.83
CA ILE A 21 -1.02 18.03 -4.40
C ILE A 21 -1.84 17.81 -5.66
N GLY A 22 -1.92 16.56 -6.10
CA GLY A 22 -2.62 16.14 -7.32
C GLY A 22 -1.78 15.28 -8.28
N PRO A 23 -2.44 14.51 -9.16
CA PRO A 23 -1.76 13.69 -10.17
C PRO A 23 -1.07 14.57 -11.20
N GLY A 24 0.14 14.20 -11.60
CA GLY A 24 0.91 14.96 -12.57
C GLY A 24 2.21 14.26 -12.96
N HIS A 25 3.05 14.99 -13.69
CA HIS A 25 4.40 14.57 -14.07
C HIS A 25 5.44 15.35 -13.27
N CYS A 26 6.51 14.67 -12.88
CA CYS A 26 7.62 15.29 -12.17
C CYS A 26 8.37 16.26 -13.12
N PRO A 27 8.52 17.56 -12.78
CA PRO A 27 9.20 18.54 -13.63
C PRO A 27 10.71 18.28 -13.78
N LYS A 28 11.32 17.46 -12.90
CA LYS A 28 12.74 17.11 -12.97
C LYS A 28 13.04 15.93 -13.90
N CYS A 29 12.14 14.94 -14.00
CA CYS A 29 12.42 13.68 -14.71
C CYS A 29 11.28 13.18 -15.62
N GLY A 30 10.17 13.91 -15.73
CA GLY A 30 9.04 13.59 -16.61
C GLY A 30 8.19 12.37 -16.20
N MET A 31 8.60 11.62 -15.18
CA MET A 31 7.87 10.45 -14.70
C MET A 31 6.60 10.83 -13.94
N VAL A 32 5.61 9.92 -13.98
CA VAL A 32 4.34 10.03 -13.25
C VAL A 32 4.63 10.04 -11.75
N LEU A 33 4.04 10.99 -11.01
CA LEU A 33 4.18 10.98 -9.55
C LEU A 33 3.31 9.88 -8.93
N GLU A 34 3.82 9.26 -7.87
CA GLU A 34 3.14 8.20 -7.13
C GLU A 34 2.57 8.75 -5.81
N PRO A 35 1.37 8.34 -5.38
CA PRO A 35 0.75 8.86 -4.16
C PRO A 35 1.57 8.46 -2.92
N LEU A 36 1.94 9.43 -2.11
CA LEU A 36 2.68 9.27 -0.85
C LEU A 36 1.81 8.60 0.23
N ALA A 37 0.50 8.77 0.14
CA ALA A 37 -0.46 8.11 1.00
C ALA A 37 -1.14 6.98 0.21
N PRO A 38 -1.06 5.71 0.68
CA PRO A 38 -1.82 4.62 0.11
C PRO A 38 -3.31 4.96 0.06
N THR A 39 -3.99 4.65 -1.04
CA THR A 39 -5.45 4.84 -1.09
C THR A 39 -6.03 3.83 -0.11
N GLN A 40 -6.72 4.31 0.94
CA GLN A 40 -7.21 3.48 2.06
C GLN A 40 -8.00 2.22 1.63
N SER A 41 -8.47 2.19 0.38
CA SER A 41 -9.29 1.13 -0.20
C SER A 41 -8.52 0.03 -0.93
N GLU A 42 -7.32 0.28 -1.48
CA GLU A 42 -6.59 -0.71 -2.29
C GLU A 42 -5.57 -1.51 -1.48
N ASP A 43 -4.75 -0.83 -0.68
CA ASP A 43 -3.71 -1.47 0.15
C ASP A 43 -4.32 -2.43 1.18
N GLY A 44 -5.43 -2.03 1.81
CA GLY A 44 -6.12 -2.85 2.80
C GLY A 44 -6.60 -4.20 2.25
N ARG A 45 -6.89 -4.32 0.95
CA ARG A 45 -7.32 -5.61 0.34
C ARG A 45 -6.15 -6.57 0.19
N GLU A 46 -5.00 -6.08 -0.25
CA GLU A 46 -3.78 -6.88 -0.39
C GLU A 46 -3.30 -7.39 0.97
N ILE A 47 -3.21 -6.49 1.97
CA ILE A 47 -2.83 -6.86 3.33
C ILE A 47 -3.79 -7.90 3.92
N ARG A 48 -5.11 -7.74 3.73
CA ARG A 48 -6.10 -8.73 4.18
C ARG A 48 -5.95 -10.07 3.46
N ARG A 49 -5.62 -10.09 2.17
CA ARG A 49 -5.48 -11.31 1.37
C ARG A 49 -4.27 -12.13 1.82
N VAL A 50 -3.13 -11.47 1.99
CA VAL A 50 -1.90 -12.10 2.48
C VAL A 50 -2.09 -12.59 3.92
N ARG A 51 -2.68 -11.75 4.78
CA ARG A 51 -2.97 -12.13 6.17
C ARG A 51 -3.91 -13.33 6.27
N ARG A 52 -4.94 -13.42 5.45
CA ARG A 52 -5.87 -14.56 5.44
C ARG A 52 -5.17 -15.85 5.02
N ARG A 53 -4.35 -15.81 3.98
CA ARG A 53 -3.56 -16.99 3.53
C ARG A 53 -2.59 -17.47 4.60
N PHE A 54 -1.89 -16.54 5.25
CA PHE A 54 -1.00 -16.85 6.35
C PHE A 54 -1.74 -17.57 7.49
N TRP A 55 -2.88 -17.04 7.92
CA TRP A 55 -3.68 -17.66 8.98
C TRP A 55 -4.24 -19.04 8.59
N MET A 56 -4.68 -19.23 7.35
CA MET A 56 -5.12 -20.55 6.88
C MET A 56 -3.98 -21.58 6.93
N ALA A 57 -2.77 -21.20 6.49
CA ALA A 57 -1.60 -22.08 6.54
C ALA A 57 -1.18 -22.38 7.99
N LEU A 58 -1.19 -21.37 8.87
CA LEU A 58 -0.85 -21.51 10.27
C LEU A 58 -1.78 -22.51 10.97
N THR A 59 -3.10 -22.38 10.78
CA THR A 59 -4.09 -23.31 11.34
C THR A 59 -3.86 -24.74 10.87
N LEU A 60 -3.45 -24.95 9.61
CA LEU A 60 -3.14 -26.28 9.08
C LEU A 60 -1.84 -26.85 9.67
N ALA A 61 -0.84 -25.99 9.92
CA ALA A 61 0.48 -26.40 10.38
C ALA A 61 0.53 -26.71 11.89
N ILE A 62 -0.26 -26.00 12.71
CA ILE A 62 -0.32 -26.18 14.18
C ILE A 62 -0.53 -27.66 14.59
N PRO A 63 -1.55 -28.39 14.10
CA PRO A 63 -1.77 -29.77 14.53
C PRO A 63 -0.64 -30.71 14.14
N VAL A 64 -0.03 -30.50 12.95
CA VAL A 64 1.14 -31.28 12.52
C VAL A 64 2.33 -31.03 13.46
N MET A 65 2.55 -29.77 13.85
CA MET A 65 3.63 -29.40 14.76
C MET A 65 3.44 -29.98 16.18
N VAL A 66 2.20 -30.03 16.67
CA VAL A 66 1.87 -30.62 17.98
C VAL A 66 2.01 -32.14 18.00
N ILE A 67 1.77 -32.82 16.88
CA ILE A 67 1.95 -34.28 16.79
C ILE A 67 3.44 -34.64 16.68
N ALA A 68 4.24 -33.79 16.06
CA ALA A 68 5.66 -34.05 15.81
C ALA A 68 6.58 -33.78 17.02
N MET A 69 6.11 -33.04 18.03
CA MET A 69 6.82 -32.71 19.27
C MET A 69 6.20 -33.45 20.45
#